data_AF-A0AAV0QDS6-F1
#
_entry.id   AF-A0AAV0QDS6-F1
#
_cell.length_a   1.000
_cell.length_b   1.000
_cell.length_c   1.000
_cell.angle_alpha   90.00
_cell.angle_beta   90.00
_cell.angle_gamma   90.00
#
_symmetry.space_group_name_H-M   'P 1'
#
loop_
_entity.id
_entity.type
_entity.pdbx_description
1 polymer ?
#
loop_
_entity_poly.entity_id
_entity_poly.type
_entity_poly.pdbx_seq_one_letter_code
_entity_poly.pdbx_strand_id
1 'polypeptide(L)'
;MEMPAVILPNPHLLQSDHLFKYILETSVHPREPQVLKELRDTTDATDTGRSSIALDPHSGQFVGMLLKMLNPKRTLEIGVYTGYSLLTTALSTPPDAKASQL
;
A
#
# COMPACT_ATOMS: atom_id res chain seq x y z
N MET A 1 -11.02 -21.47 13.85
CA MET A 1 -11.80 -20.38 14.47
C MET A 1 -11.79 -19.24 13.47
N GLU A 2 -12.81 -19.19 12.61
CA GLU A 2 -12.97 -18.08 11.67
C GLU A 2 -13.29 -16.83 12.49
N MET A 3 -12.49 -15.77 12.31
CA MET A 3 -12.86 -14.46 12.84
C MET A 3 -14.07 -13.97 12.05
N PRO A 4 -15.16 -13.54 12.72
CA PRO A 4 -16.28 -12.94 12.02
C PRO A 4 -15.77 -11.70 11.26
N ALA A 5 -16.08 -11.62 9.97
CA ALA A 5 -15.78 -10.45 9.17
C ALA A 5 -16.41 -9.22 9.84
N VAL A 6 -15.57 -8.29 10.32
CA VAL A 6 -16.04 -6.97 10.71
C VAL A 6 -16.41 -6.26 9.40
N ILE A 7 -17.69 -6.29 9.05
CA ILE A 7 -18.23 -5.54 7.92
C ILE A 7 -18.26 -4.08 8.36
N LEU A 8 -17.17 -3.34 8.13
CA LEU A 8 -17.24 -1.89 8.13
C LEU A 8 -18.16 -1.50 6.96
N PRO A 9 -19.18 -0.64 7.19
CA PRO A 9 -20.15 -0.28 6.15
C PRO A 9 -19.49 0.36 4.92
N ASN A 10 -18.31 0.96 5.11
CA ASN A 10 -17.44 1.45 4.05
C ASN A 10 -16.05 0.81 4.17
N PRO A 11 -15.41 0.38 3.06
CA PRO A 11 -14.06 -0.18 3.06
C PRO A 11 -12.96 0.88 3.34
N HIS A 12 -13.35 2.12 3.67
CA HIS A 12 -12.46 3.25 3.92
C HIS A 12 -13.07 4.21 4.94
N LEU A 13 -12.22 5.07 5.53
CA LEU A 13 -12.61 6.02 6.59
C LEU A 13 -13.36 7.27 6.10
N LEU A 14 -13.46 7.48 4.80
CA LEU A 14 -14.04 8.70 4.23
C LEU A 14 -15.57 8.68 4.22
N GLN A 15 -16.17 9.88 4.18
CA GLN A 15 -17.62 10.10 4.26
C GLN A 15 -18.44 9.51 3.11
N SER A 16 -17.82 9.18 1.96
CA SER A 16 -18.50 8.57 0.82
C SER A 16 -17.52 7.83 -0.09
N ASP A 17 -18.03 6.80 -0.77
CA ASP A 17 -17.27 6.04 -1.77
C ASP A 17 -16.88 6.89 -2.97
N HIS A 18 -17.73 7.86 -3.34
CA HIS A 18 -17.44 8.81 -4.40
C HIS A 18 -16.20 9.65 -4.11
N LEU A 19 -16.05 10.12 -2.86
CA LEU A 19 -14.86 10.89 -2.46
C LEU A 19 -13.60 10.02 -2.48
N PHE A 20 -13.70 8.78 -2.00
CA PHE A 20 -12.57 7.85 -2.02
C PHE A 20 -12.13 7.53 -3.45
N LYS A 21 -13.09 7.18 -4.32
CA LYS A 21 -12.84 6.93 -5.74
C LYS A 21 -12.24 8.14 -6.44
N TYR A 22 -12.75 9.35 -6.16
CA TYR A 22 -12.20 10.59 -6.68
C TYR A 22 -10.71 10.73 -6.32
N ILE A 23 -10.33 10.57 -5.05
CA ILE A 23 -8.92 10.65 -4.61
C ILE A 23 -8.07 9.63 -5.35
N LEU A 24 -8.54 8.38 -5.44
CA LEU A 24 -7.82 7.31 -6.12
C LEU A 24 -7.57 7.63 -7.60
N GLU A 25 -8.62 8.00 -8.33
CA GLU A 25 -8.58 8.23 -9.77
C GLU A 25 -7.81 9.51 -10.15
N THR A 26 -7.90 10.59 -9.35
CA THR A 26 -7.26 11.86 -9.71
C THR A 26 -5.83 12.01 -9.18
N SER A 27 -5.53 11.43 -8.02
CA SER A 27 -4.32 11.76 -7.27
C SER A 27 -3.40 10.56 -7.02
N VAL A 28 -3.96 9.35 -6.91
CA VAL A 28 -3.21 8.15 -6.52
C VAL A 28 -2.81 7.33 -7.75
N HIS A 29 -3.77 6.74 -8.47
CA HIS A 29 -3.50 5.85 -9.60
C HIS A 29 -2.66 6.48 -10.73
N PRO A 30 -2.86 7.76 -11.12
CA PRO A 30 -2.01 8.38 -12.14
C PRO A 30 -0.54 8.51 -11.75
N ARG A 31 -0.23 8.40 -10.45
CA ARG A 31 1.12 8.52 -9.88
C ARG A 31 1.65 7.21 -9.32
N GLU A 32 0.86 6.14 -9.35
CA GLU A 32 1.26 4.81 -8.89
C GLU A 32 2.30 4.25 -9.88
N PRO A 33 3.52 3.91 -9.42
CA PRO A 33 4.50 3.25 -10.27
C PRO A 33 3.93 1.95 -10.85
N GLN A 34 4.20 1.71 -12.13
CA GLN A 34 3.65 0.56 -12.86
C GLN A 34 3.91 -0.78 -12.15
N VAL A 35 5.10 -0.96 -11.58
CA VAL A 35 5.47 -2.17 -10.82
C VAL A 35 4.62 -2.38 -9.56
N LEU A 36 4.17 -1.31 -8.91
CA LEU A 36 3.27 -1.39 -7.76
C LEU A 36 1.86 -1.77 -8.20
N LYS A 37 1.37 -1.19 -9.30
CA LYS A 37 0.08 -1.57 -9.90
C LYS A 37 0.07 -3.05 -10.27
N GLU A 38 1.12 -3.55 -10.92
CA GLU A 38 1.25 -4.98 -11.27
C GLU A 38 1.25 -5.88 -10.04
N LEU A 39 1.96 -5.49 -8.98
CA LEU A 39 1.97 -6.25 -7.74
C LEU A 39 0.59 -6.27 -7.05
N ARG A 40 -0.13 -5.14 -7.07
CA ARG A 40 -1.49 -5.06 -6.54
C ARG A 40 -2.45 -5.94 -7.32
N ASP A 41 -2.47 -5.80 -8.65
CA ASP A 41 -3.33 -6.60 -9.52
C ASP A 41 -3.02 -8.11 -9.38
N THR A 42 -1.74 -8.47 -9.20
CA THR A 42 -1.31 -9.86 -8.95
C THR A 42 -1.78 -10.36 -7.58
N THR A 43 -1.66 -9.53 -6.54
CA THR A 43 -2.10 -9.88 -5.18
C THR A 43 -3.61 -10.13 -5.14
N ASP A 44 -4.39 -9.24 -5.76
CA ASP A 44 -5.84 -9.37 -5.88
C ASP A 44 -6.26 -10.64 -6.64
N ALA A 45 -5.49 -11.03 -7.67
CA ALA A 45 -5.77 -12.23 -8.46
C ALA A 45 -5.37 -13.54 -7.77
N THR A 46 -4.34 -13.54 -6.91
CA THR A 46 -3.73 -14.76 -6.36
C THR A 46 -4.24 -15.15 -4.97
N ASP A 47 -4.72 -14.19 -4.18
CA ASP A 47 -5.20 -14.43 -2.81
C ASP A 47 -6.45 -13.60 -2.49
N THR A 48 -7.54 -13.90 -3.21
CA THR A 48 -8.82 -13.17 -3.13
C THR A 48 -9.42 -13.14 -1.72
N GLY A 49 -9.04 -14.07 -0.84
CA GLY A 49 -9.52 -14.13 0.54
C GLY A 49 -8.78 -13.20 1.51
N ARG A 50 -7.58 -12.75 1.15
CA ARG A 50 -6.69 -11.95 2.03
C ARG A 50 -6.08 -10.73 1.34
N SER A 51 -6.41 -10.44 0.09
CA SER A 51 -5.86 -9.27 -0.61
C SER A 51 -6.15 -7.95 0.11
N SER A 52 -7.22 -7.90 0.92
CA SER A 52 -7.55 -6.79 1.81
C SER A 52 -6.54 -6.51 2.94
N ILE A 53 -5.60 -7.44 3.21
CA ILE A 53 -4.49 -7.25 4.17
C ILE A 53 -3.37 -6.41 3.53
N ALA A 54 -3.27 -6.38 2.20
CA ALA A 54 -2.23 -5.62 1.52
C ALA A 54 -2.39 -4.11 1.80
N LEU A 55 -1.25 -3.41 1.83
CA LEU A 55 -1.26 -1.96 1.91
C LEU A 55 -1.95 -1.39 0.66
N ASP A 56 -2.93 -0.53 0.88
CA ASP A 56 -3.67 0.11 -0.20
C ASP A 56 -2.81 1.18 -0.95
N PRO A 57 -3.16 1.55 -2.19
CA PRO A 57 -2.37 2.51 -2.97
C PRO A 57 -2.29 3.93 -2.38
N HIS A 58 -3.32 4.41 -1.68
CA HIS A 58 -3.32 5.79 -1.16
C HIS A 58 -2.43 5.91 0.07
N SER A 59 -2.46 4.90 0.95
CA SER A 59 -1.53 4.74 2.06
C SER A 59 -0.11 4.51 1.56
N GLY A 60 0.09 3.70 0.52
CA GLY A 60 1.39 3.54 -0.14
C GLY A 60 1.95 4.86 -0.65
N GLN A 61 1.15 5.67 -1.34
CA GLN A 61 1.55 7.00 -1.78
C GLN A 61 1.95 7.91 -0.60
N PHE A 62 1.21 7.87 0.50
CA PHE A 62 1.51 8.63 1.72
C PHE A 62 2.83 8.20 2.37
N VAL A 63 3.03 6.90 2.56
CA VAL A 63 4.29 6.34 3.10
C VAL A 63 5.46 6.69 2.20
N GLY A 64 5.32 6.57 0.88
CA GLY A 64 6.35 6.95 -0.08
C GLY A 64 6.72 8.43 0.01
N MET A 65 5.74 9.31 0.22
CA MET A 65 6.00 10.74 0.47
C MET A 65 6.78 10.95 1.77
N LEU A 66 6.39 10.30 2.88
CA LEU A 66 7.11 10.39 4.16
C LEU A 66 8.56 9.93 4.03
N LEU A 67 8.80 8.80 3.37
CA LEU A 67 10.15 8.27 3.17
C LEU A 67 11.03 9.23 2.37
N LYS A 68 10.49 9.86 1.32
CA LYS A 68 11.22 10.87 0.54
C LYS A 68 11.56 12.11 1.37
N MET A 69 10.65 12.56 2.24
CA MET A 69 10.90 13.70 3.12
C MET A 69 11.90 13.40 4.24
N LEU A 70 11.82 12.21 4.83
CA LEU A 70 12.69 11.80 5.93
C LEU A 70 14.07 11.33 5.48
N ASN A 71 14.19 10.92 4.21
CA ASN A 71 15.43 10.43 3.61
C ASN A 71 16.15 9.34 4.45
N PRO A 72 15.46 8.28 4.87
CA PRO A 72 16.04 7.30 5.78
C PRO A 72 17.09 6.44 5.07
N LYS A 73 18.15 6.07 5.81
CA LYS A 73 19.19 5.14 5.34
C LYS A 73 18.92 3.68 5.74
N ARG A 74 18.02 3.46 6.70
CA ARG A 74 17.61 2.13 7.17
C ARG A 74 16.12 2.15 7.48
N THR A 75 15.40 1.14 7.02
CA THR A 75 13.99 0.92 7.34
C THR A 75 13.79 -0.51 7.84
N LEU A 76 12.79 -0.69 8.71
CA LEU A 76 12.35 -2.00 9.19
C LEU A 76 10.85 -2.10 8.93
N GLU A 77 10.45 -3.14 8.20
CA GLU A 77 9.05 -3.49 7.99
C GLU A 77 8.74 -4.77 8.76
N ILE A 78 7.65 -4.77 9.53
CA ILE A 78 7.18 -5.95 10.26
C ILE A 78 5.81 -6.30 9.68
N GLY A 79 5.72 -7.46 9.04
CA GLY A 79 4.56 -7.86 8.26
C GLY A 79 4.62 -7.35 6.81
N VAL A 80 5.09 -8.20 5.90
CA VAL A 80 5.34 -7.85 4.49
C VAL A 80 4.20 -8.28 3.56
N TYR A 81 3.53 -9.38 3.90
CA TYR A 81 2.57 -10.06 3.01
C TYR A 81 3.13 -10.25 1.58
N THR A 82 2.48 -9.72 0.55
CA THR A 82 2.96 -9.78 -0.85
C THR A 82 3.98 -8.69 -1.19
N GLY A 83 4.26 -7.76 -0.28
CA GLY A 83 5.36 -6.81 -0.40
C GLY A 83 5.02 -5.47 -1.06
N TYR A 84 3.75 -5.07 -1.17
CA TYR A 84 3.39 -3.75 -1.73
C TYR A 84 3.98 -2.58 -0.93
N SER A 85 3.90 -2.65 0.40
CA SER A 85 4.53 -1.71 1.35
C SER A 85 6.06 -1.71 1.23
N LEU A 86 6.66 -2.89 1.18
CA LEU A 86 8.11 -3.04 1.06
C LEU A 86 8.63 -2.48 -0.26
N LEU A 87 7.93 -2.74 -1.36
CA LEU A 87 8.28 -2.22 -2.68
C LEU A 87 8.11 -0.69 -2.73
N THR A 88 7.03 -0.17 -2.14
CA THR A 88 6.84 1.28 -1.96
C THR A 88 8.02 1.90 -1.22
N THR A 89 8.49 1.22 -0.17
CA THR A 89 9.64 1.65 0.62
C THR A 89 10.94 1.67 -0.20
N ALA A 90 11.21 0.60 -0.94
CA ALA A 90 12.39 0.50 -1.79
C ALA A 90 12.41 1.58 -2.89
N LEU A 91 11.26 1.88 -3.49
CA LEU A 91 11.13 2.90 -4.55
C LEU A 91 11.22 4.34 -4.03
N SER A 92 11.02 4.55 -2.73
CA SER A 92 10.94 5.87 -2.12
C SER A 92 12.14 6.26 -1.27
N THR A 93 13.08 5.34 -1.06
CA THR A 93 14.32 5.57 -0.31
C THR A 93 15.53 5.74 -1.24
N PRO A 94 16.65 6.31 -0.76
CA PRO A 94 17.88 6.39 -1.54
C PRO A 94 18.38 5.03 -2.02
N PRO A 95 19.11 4.95 -3.16
CA PRO A 95 19.62 3.68 -3.69
C PRO A 95 20.55 2.90 -2.74
N ASP A 96 21.18 3.59 -1.78
CA ASP A 96 22.07 3.02 -0.76
C ASP A 96 21.35 2.67 0.56
N ALA A 97 20.05 2.94 0.66
CA ALA A 97 19.26 2.61 1.84
C ALA A 97 19.07 1.10 1.98
N LYS A 98 19.00 0.62 3.22
CA LYS A 98 18.79 -0.79 3.53
C LYS A 98 17.40 -0.99 4.13
N ALA A 99 16.59 -1.85 3.51
CA ALA A 99 15.32 -2.30 4.05
C ALA A 99 15.49 -3.69 4.70
N SER A 100 15.11 -3.82 5.96
CA SER A 100 14.98 -5.09 6.67
C SER A 100 13.51 -5.44 6.83
N GLN A 101 13.19 -6.73 6.81
CA GLN A 101 11.82 -7.24 6.89
C GLN A 101 11.74 -8.40 7.87
N LEU A 102 10.64 -8.48 8.63
CA LEU A 102 10.33 -9.52 9.62
C LEU A 102 8.92 -10.09 9.43
#